data_AF-A0A5B7BDU1-F1
#
_entry.id   AF-A0A5B7BDU1-F1
#
_cell.length_a   1.000
_cell.length_b   1.000
_cell.length_c   1.000
_cell.angle_alpha   90.00
_cell.angle_beta   90.00
_cell.angle_gamma   90.00
#
_symmetry.space_group_name_H-M   'P 1'
#
loop_
_entity.id
_entity.type
_entity.pdbx_description
1 polymer ?
#
loop_
_entity_poly.entity_id
_entity_poly.type
_entity_poly.pdbx_seq_one_letter_code
_entity_poly.pdbx_strand_id
1 'polypeptide(L)'
;MGAQEKSSTANNSMQRVKVYRLNDDGKWDDQGTGHVTVDYLERSEELGLFVIDEEDNETLLLHRISSDDIYRKQEDTIISWRDPEYSTELALSFQETTGCSYIWDRICSAQRNLH
;
A
#
# COMPACT_ATOMS: atom_id res chain seq x y z
N MET A 1 14.01 -28.35 22.42
CA MET A 1 13.42 -28.62 21.09
C MET A 1 12.53 -27.41 20.81
N GLY A 2 13.05 -26.30 20.27
CA GLY A 2 13.50 -26.17 18.88
C GLY A 2 12.29 -25.70 18.07
N ALA A 3 11.88 -24.44 18.25
CA ALA A 3 10.76 -23.85 17.53
C ALA A 3 11.06 -23.83 16.03
N GLN A 4 10.13 -24.35 15.24
CA GLN A 4 10.31 -24.61 13.83
C GLN A 4 10.42 -23.29 13.05
N GLU A 5 11.54 -23.16 12.35
CA GLU A 5 11.90 -22.03 11.52
C GLU A 5 11.07 -21.95 10.23
N LYS A 6 10.66 -20.71 9.90
CA LYS A 6 10.74 -20.07 8.57
C LYS A 6 9.95 -20.69 7.41
N SER A 7 8.73 -20.19 7.22
CA SER A 7 8.16 -20.08 5.87
C SER A 7 8.91 -18.99 5.11
N SER A 8 9.87 -19.43 4.32
CA SER A 8 10.79 -18.59 3.55
C SER A 8 10.16 -18.24 2.20
N THR A 9 9.45 -17.11 2.09
CA THR A 9 9.22 -16.42 0.79
C THR A 9 8.94 -14.91 0.92
N ALA A 10 9.56 -14.22 1.88
CA ALA A 10 9.59 -12.75 1.89
C ALA A 10 11.05 -12.30 1.92
N ASN A 11 11.80 -12.57 0.85
CA ASN A 11 13.14 -12.03 0.70
C ASN A 11 13.04 -10.50 0.52
N ASN A 12 13.08 -9.78 1.65
CA ASN A 12 13.69 -8.46 1.78
C ASN A 12 13.19 -7.34 0.84
N SER A 13 11.91 -6.98 0.84
CA SER A 13 11.50 -5.76 0.10
C SER A 13 10.24 -5.12 0.67
N MET A 14 10.24 -4.82 1.97
CA MET A 14 9.39 -3.76 2.50
C MET A 14 9.63 -2.52 1.62
N GLN A 15 8.64 -2.13 0.80
CA GLN A 15 8.86 -1.10 -0.22
C GLN A 15 8.75 0.26 0.45
N ARG A 16 9.86 1.01 0.49
CA ARG A 16 9.85 2.32 1.12
C ARG A 16 9.03 3.30 0.29
N VAL A 17 8.02 3.90 0.92
CA VAL A 17 7.07 4.82 0.32
C VAL A 17 6.87 6.05 1.21
N LYS A 18 6.56 7.18 0.57
CA LYS A 18 5.91 8.31 1.22
C LYS A 18 4.41 8.26 0.99
N VAL A 19 3.66 8.49 2.06
CA VAL A 19 2.20 8.58 1.99
C VAL A 19 1.81 10.03 1.84
N TYR A 20 0.96 10.33 0.86
CA TYR A 20 0.43 11.66 0.63
C TYR A 20 -1.09 11.66 0.69
N ARG A 21 -1.66 12.75 1.22
CA ARG A 21 -3.10 13.01 1.26
C ARG A 21 -3.38 14.37 0.64
N LEU A 22 -4.36 14.46 -0.26
CA LEU A 22 -4.79 15.73 -0.82
C LEU A 22 -5.70 16.46 0.19
N ASN A 23 -5.31 17.66 0.58
CA ASN A 23 -6.07 18.51 1.49
C ASN A 23 -7.10 19.39 0.75
N ASP A 24 -7.95 20.08 1.51
CA ASP A 24 -9.00 20.97 0.97
C ASP A 24 -8.48 22.17 0.16
N ASP A 25 -7.20 22.54 0.32
CA ASP A 25 -6.53 23.59 -0.46
C ASP A 25 -6.04 23.06 -1.83
N GLY A 26 -6.26 21.77 -2.12
CA GLY A 26 -5.80 21.11 -3.34
C GLY A 26 -4.30 20.82 -3.35
N LYS A 27 -3.65 20.76 -2.18
CA LYS A 27 -2.24 20.44 -2.01
C LYS A 27 -2.04 19.06 -1.41
N TRP A 28 -0.94 18.41 -1.79
CA TRP A 28 -0.53 17.14 -1.22
C TRP A 28 0.21 17.37 0.10
N ASP A 29 -0.31 16.80 1.17
CA ASP A 29 0.28 16.79 2.50
C ASP A 29 1.09 15.50 2.69
N ASP A 30 2.32 15.61 3.19
CA ASP A 30 3.19 14.47 3.51
C ASP A 30 2.75 13.89 4.86
N GLN A 31 2.24 12.65 4.83
CA GLN A 31 1.71 11.96 6.01
C GLN A 31 2.77 11.12 6.72
N GLY A 32 4.00 11.03 6.17
CA GLY A 32 5.07 10.21 6.70
C GLY A 32 5.74 9.32 5.66
N THR A 33 6.85 8.71 6.08
CA THR A 33 7.61 7.76 5.27
C THR A 33 7.63 6.41 5.96
N GLY A 34 7.33 5.35 5.21
CA GLY A 34 7.22 4.03 5.78
C GLY A 34 7.39 2.94 4.75
N HIS A 35 7.04 1.73 5.12
CA HIS A 35 7.17 0.55 4.30
C HIS A 35 5.80 -0.03 3.96
N VAL A 36 5.48 -0.11 2.67
CA VAL A 36 4.21 -0.69 2.22
C VAL A 36 4.30 -2.20 2.04
N THR A 37 3.25 -2.88 2.47
CA THR A 37 2.97 -4.30 2.24
C THR A 37 1.53 -4.48 1.77
N VAL A 38 1.29 -5.59 1.07
CA VAL A 38 -0.06 -6.06 0.71
C VAL A 38 -0.27 -7.37 1.45
N ASP A 39 -1.27 -7.41 2.32
CA ASP A 39 -1.58 -8.61 3.11
C ASP A 39 -3.09 -8.76 3.31
N TYR A 40 -3.53 -9.90 3.88
CA TYR A 40 -4.94 -10.14 4.14
C TYR A 40 -5.40 -9.37 5.38
N LEU A 41 -6.58 -8.76 5.28
CA LEU A 41 -7.26 -8.15 6.42
C LEU A 41 -7.69 -9.26 7.39
N GLU A 42 -7.46 -9.08 8.69
CA GLU A 42 -7.71 -10.11 9.69
C GLU A 42 -9.13 -10.70 9.59
N ARG A 43 -9.21 -12.02 9.47
CA ARG A 43 -10.45 -12.82 9.35
C ARG A 43 -11.28 -12.56 8.08
N SER A 44 -10.71 -11.92 7.07
CA SER A 44 -11.35 -11.67 5.77
C SER A 44 -10.52 -12.26 4.64
N GLU A 45 -11.15 -12.67 3.53
CA GLU A 45 -10.47 -13.06 2.29
C GLU A 45 -10.03 -11.84 1.45
N GLU A 46 -10.04 -10.67 2.08
CA GLU A 46 -9.82 -9.38 1.45
C GLU A 46 -8.37 -8.93 1.64
N LEU A 47 -7.79 -8.35 0.60
CA LEU A 47 -6.44 -7.79 0.65
C LEU A 47 -6.47 -6.31 1.00
N GLY A 48 -5.50 -5.88 1.82
CA GLY A 48 -5.29 -4.50 2.21
C GLY A 48 -3.87 -4.04 1.92
N LEU A 49 -3.71 -2.74 1.68
CA LEU A 49 -2.44 -2.02 1.71
C LEU A 49 -2.18 -1.56 3.15
N PHE A 50 -1.01 -1.91 3.67
CA PHE A 50 -0.53 -1.49 4.97
C PHE A 50 0.76 -0.72 4.80
N VAL A 51 0.85 0.48 5.37
CA VAL A 51 2.09 1.24 5.43
C VAL A 51 2.47 1.41 6.89
N ILE A 52 3.64 0.90 7.24
CA ILE A 52 4.18 0.97 8.59
C ILE A 52 5.30 2.00 8.62
N ASP A 53 5.23 2.93 9.57
CA ASP A 53 6.21 3.99 9.78
C ASP A 53 7.61 3.40 10.01
N GLU A 54 8.65 4.04 9.45
CA GLU A 54 10.02 3.54 9.60
C GLU A 54 10.69 3.90 10.94
N GLU A 55 10.14 4.87 11.68
CA GLU A 55 10.73 5.37 12.94
C GLU A 55 10.09 4.71 14.17
N ASP A 56 8.76 4.70 14.26
CA ASP A 56 8.01 4.22 15.44
C ASP A 56 7.28 2.88 15.19
N ASN A 57 7.29 2.38 13.93
CA ASN A 57 6.61 1.15 13.53
C ASN A 57 5.08 1.18 13.74
N GLU A 58 4.50 2.37 13.82
CA GLU A 58 3.06 2.59 13.86
C GLU A 58 2.45 2.51 12.45
N THR A 59 1.13 2.27 12.37
CA THR A 59 0.45 2.20 11.07
C THR A 59 0.19 3.61 10.53
N LEU A 60 0.85 3.99 9.43
CA LEU A 60 0.61 5.24 8.72
C LEU A 60 -0.63 5.20 7.84
N LEU A 61 -0.86 4.05 7.19
CA LEU A 61 -1.97 3.85 6.28
C LEU A 61 -2.45 2.40 6.36
N LEU A 62 -3.76 2.24 6.48
CA LEU A 62 -4.46 0.99 6.24
C LEU A 62 -5.56 1.30 5.23
N HIS A 63 -5.51 0.64 4.07
CA HIS A 63 -6.50 0.83 3.02
C HIS A 63 -6.90 -0.53 2.44
N ARG A 64 -8.19 -0.84 2.50
CA ARG A 64 -8.75 -2.04 1.87
C ARG A 64 -8.69 -1.90 0.34
N ILE A 65 -8.14 -2.89 -0.34
CA ILE A 65 -8.11 -2.88 -1.80
C ILE A 65 -9.54 -3.04 -2.33
N SER A 66 -10.02 -2.06 -3.09
CA SER A 66 -11.31 -2.11 -3.77
C SER A 66 -11.21 -2.89 -5.08
N SER A 67 -12.29 -3.56 -5.46
CA SER A 67 -12.48 -4.15 -6.79
C SER A 67 -12.69 -3.09 -7.88
N ASP A 68 -13.13 -1.88 -7.49
CA ASP A 68 -13.34 -0.78 -8.43
C ASP A 68 -12.03 -0.30 -9.06
N ASP A 69 -12.11 0.18 -10.30
CA ASP A 69 -10.97 0.75 -11.05
C ASP A 69 -10.66 2.18 -10.59
N ILE A 70 -10.26 2.32 -9.32
CA ILE A 70 -9.93 3.62 -8.69
C ILE A 70 -8.43 3.92 -8.64
N TYR A 71 -7.59 2.90 -8.79
CA TYR A 71 -6.14 3.02 -8.69
C TYR A 71 -5.53 3.52 -9.99
N ARG A 72 -4.55 4.42 -9.89
CA ARG A 72 -3.78 4.94 -11.02
C ARG A 72 -2.29 4.86 -10.73
N LYS A 73 -1.52 4.31 -11.67
CA LYS A 73 -0.05 4.37 -11.65
C LYS A 73 0.41 5.60 -12.43
N GLN A 74 1.26 6.43 -11.81
CA GLN A 74 1.86 7.63 -12.40
C GLN A 74 3.39 7.55 -12.30
N GLU A 75 4.09 8.06 -13.32
CA GLU A 75 5.57 8.19 -13.37
C GLU A 75 6.35 6.90 -13.02
N ASP A 76 5.71 5.74 -13.13
CA ASP A 76 6.21 4.43 -12.74
C ASP A 76 6.60 4.24 -11.26
N THR A 77 6.48 5.28 -10.44
CA THR A 77 6.84 5.31 -9.01
C THR A 77 5.72 5.79 -8.11
N ILE A 78 4.57 6.19 -8.65
CA ILE A 78 3.45 6.70 -7.86
C ILE A 78 2.23 5.83 -8.10
N ILE A 79 1.53 5.48 -7.03
CA ILE A 79 0.19 4.86 -7.07
C ILE A 79 -0.75 5.79 -6.32
N SER A 80 -1.80 6.27 -6.98
CA SER A 80 -2.79 7.17 -6.38
C SER A 80 -4.20 6.65 -6.55
N TRP A 81 -5.08 6.92 -5.60
CA TRP A 81 -6.49 6.56 -5.65
C TRP A 81 -7.34 7.51 -4.81
N ARG A 82 -8.64 7.49 -5.05
CA ARG A 82 -9.62 8.14 -4.20
C ARG A 82 -10.05 7.19 -3.10
N ASP A 83 -9.81 7.55 -1.85
CA ASP A 83 -10.25 6.74 -0.73
C ASP A 83 -11.79 6.82 -0.60
N PRO A 84 -12.51 5.68 -0.66
CA PRO A 84 -13.98 5.68 -0.61
C PRO A 84 -14.52 5.99 0.79
N GLU A 85 -13.77 5.72 1.86
CA GLU A 85 -14.19 5.95 3.24
C GLU A 85 -14.04 7.43 3.61
N TYR A 86 -12.91 8.04 3.25
CA TYR A 86 -12.57 9.43 3.58
C TYR A 86 -12.87 10.41 2.44
N SER A 87 -13.29 9.94 1.26
CA SER A 87 -13.57 10.75 0.06
C SER A 87 -12.43 11.70 -0.37
N THR A 88 -11.20 11.41 0.04
CA THR A 88 -9.98 12.18 -0.24
C THR A 88 -9.07 11.43 -1.21
N GLU A 89 -8.20 12.16 -1.92
CA GLU A 89 -7.19 11.54 -2.77
C GLU A 89 -5.98 11.15 -1.93
N LEU A 90 -5.52 9.91 -2.09
CA LEU A 90 -4.31 9.37 -1.49
C LEU A 90 -3.30 9.03 -2.58
N ALA A 91 -2.01 9.15 -2.25
CA ALA A 91 -0.94 8.69 -3.11
C ALA A 91 0.19 8.04 -2.31
N LEU A 92 0.73 6.95 -2.84
CA LEU A 92 1.97 6.33 -2.41
C LEU A 92 3.05 6.67 -3.42
N SER A 93 4.09 7.37 -2.97
CA SER A 93 5.27 7.64 -3.77
C SER A 93 6.38 6.69 -3.36
N PHE A 94 6.78 5.81 -4.27
CA PHE A 94 7.77 4.77 -4.05
C PHE A 94 9.17 5.30 -4.30
N GLN A 95 10.10 4.90 -3.44
CA GLN A 95 11.52 5.17 -3.65
C GLN A 95 12.06 4.46 -4.91
N GLU A 96 11.54 3.27 -5.23
CA GLU A 96 12.01 2.44 -6.33
C GLU A 96 10.87 2.02 -7.27
N THR A 97 11.10 2.12 -8.58
CA THR A 97 10.17 1.69 -9.63
C THR A 97 9.83 0.20 -9.56
N THR A 98 10.79 -0.64 -9.17
CA THR A 98 10.59 -2.08 -8.99
C THR A 98 9.57 -2.34 -7.87
N GLY A 99 9.66 -1.58 -6.78
CA GLY A 99 8.73 -1.64 -5.66
C GLY A 99 7.32 -1.22 -6.03
N CYS A 100 7.21 -0.08 -6.73
CA CYS A 100 5.93 0.40 -7.27
C CYS A 100 5.28 -0.64 -8.17
N SER A 101 6.04 -1.19 -9.12
CA SER A 101 5.52 -2.18 -10.07
C SER A 101 5.08 -3.47 -9.39
N TYR A 102 5.79 -3.91 -8.34
CA TYR A 102 5.40 -5.05 -7.54
C TYR A 102 4.08 -4.83 -6.79
N ILE A 103 3.91 -3.69 -6.10
CA ILE A 103 2.67 -3.39 -5.38
C ILE A 103 1.51 -3.16 -6.35
N TRP A 104 1.76 -2.49 -7.48
CA TRP A 104 0.77 -2.30 -8.54
C TRP A 104 0.23 -3.63 -9.07
N ASP A 105 1.10 -4.60 -9.40
CA ASP A 105 0.66 -5.91 -9.88
C ASP A 105 -0.18 -6.65 -8.83
N ARG A 106 0.19 -6.53 -7.54
CA ARG A 106 -0.59 -7.09 -6.42
C ARG A 106 -1.99 -6.48 -6.33
N ILE A 107 -2.11 -5.15 -6.48
CA ILE A 107 -3.42 -4.46 -6.51
C ILE A 107 -4.26 -4.94 -7.69
N CYS A 108 -3.69 -4.96 -8.90
CA CYS A 108 -4.41 -5.43 -10.09
C CYS A 108 -4.81 -6.91 -9.97
N SER A 109 -3.97 -7.74 -9.36
CA SER A 109 -4.28 -9.14 -9.10
C SER A 109 -5.43 -9.26 -8.09
N ALA A 110 -5.42 -8.49 -7.01
CA ALA A 110 -6.49 -8.45 -6.03
C ALA A 110 -7.84 -8.05 -6.68
N GLN A 111 -7.85 -6.98 -7.50
CA GLN A 111 -9.05 -6.55 -8.24
C GLN A 111 -9.63 -7.66 -9.13
N ARG A 112 -8.78 -8.45 -9.80
CA ARG A 112 -9.22 -9.57 -10.64
C ARG A 112 -9.80 -10.75 -9.88
N ASN A 113 -9.37 -10.98 -8.64
CA ASN A 113 -9.87 -12.09 -7.82
C ASN A 113 -11.20 -11.74 -7.12
N LEU A 114 -11.56 -10.46 -7.04
CA LEU A 114 -12.80 -9.98 -6.45
C LEU A 114 -13.97 -9.90 -7.45
N HIS A 115 -13.75 -10.26 -8.72
CA HIS A 115 -14.73 -10.26 -9.81
C HIS A 115 -15.23 -11.67 -10.16
#